data_AF-A0A9Q4KXR9-F1
#
_entry.id   AF-A0A9Q4KXR9-F1
#
_cell.length_a   1.000
_cell.length_b   1.000
_cell.length_c   1.000
_cell.angle_alpha   90.00
_cell.angle_beta   90.00
_cell.angle_gamma   90.00
#
_symmetry.space_group_name_H-M   'P 1'
#
loop_
_entity.id
_entity.type
_entity.pdbx_description
1 polymer ?
#
loop_
_entity_poly.entity_id
_entity_poly.type
_entity_poly.pdbx_seq_one_letter_code
_entity_poly.pdbx_strand_id
1 'polypeptide(L)'
;MRGRFGPAAYFPDRPPTGWEVSSGVAAGALVALQFVTASVSWPELVLGFLAAAVALGPVATTSLGKRIGEWFREIGVGGRATVFVLFAVVVVLLGLSKTIPPVLLDGVFTGGLLAGFLYTVAHLAWAGEVSGWTTDGETTD
;
A
#
# COMPACT_ATOMS: atom_id res chain seq x y z
N MET A 1 24.40 17.83 -5.27
CA MET A 1 23.50 17.86 -4.10
C MET A 1 22.09 17.48 -4.54
N ARG A 2 21.80 16.17 -4.65
CA ARG A 2 20.46 15.61 -4.86
C ARG A 2 20.28 14.64 -3.71
N GLY A 3 19.24 14.75 -2.88
CA GLY A 3 19.01 13.70 -1.89
C GLY A 3 18.42 14.09 -0.54
N ARG A 4 17.44 15.00 -0.49
CA ARG A 4 16.67 15.10 0.77
C ARG A 4 15.16 15.29 0.60
N PHE A 5 14.71 15.78 -0.55
CA PHE A 5 13.28 16.10 -0.78
C PHE A 5 12.82 15.85 -2.24
N GLY A 6 13.11 14.67 -2.80
CA GLY A 6 12.66 14.31 -4.15
C GLY A 6 11.99 12.93 -4.18
N PRO A 7 11.27 12.57 -5.26
CA PRO A 7 10.58 11.28 -5.39
C PRO A 7 11.50 10.07 -5.14
N ALA A 8 12.80 10.19 -5.44
CA ALA A 8 13.82 9.18 -5.12
C ALA A 8 14.01 8.88 -3.63
N ALA A 9 13.53 9.74 -2.71
CA ALA A 9 13.53 9.46 -1.27
C ALA A 9 12.29 8.66 -0.83
N TYR A 10 11.26 8.60 -1.67
CA TYR A 10 9.97 8.00 -1.37
C TYR A 10 9.78 6.67 -2.10
N PHE A 11 10.35 6.54 -3.30
CA PHE A 11 10.27 5.33 -4.11
C PHE A 11 11.53 4.47 -3.99
N PRO A 12 11.40 3.13 -4.05
CA PRO A 12 12.53 2.23 -4.15
C PRO A 12 13.37 2.51 -5.40
N ASP A 13 14.68 2.29 -5.32
CA ASP A 13 15.62 2.28 -6.46
C ASP A 13 15.45 1.01 -7.34
N ARG A 14 14.20 0.60 -7.58
CA ARG A 14 13.82 -0.50 -8.48
C ARG A 14 12.43 -0.23 -9.08
N PRO A 15 12.17 -0.68 -10.31
CA PRO A 15 10.83 -0.59 -10.89
C PRO A 15 9.81 -1.43 -10.10
N PRO A 16 8.53 -1.04 -10.09
CA PRO A 16 7.48 -1.82 -9.46
C PRO A 16 7.38 -3.22 -10.09
N THR A 17 7.11 -4.21 -9.26
CA THR A 17 6.91 -5.60 -9.67
C THR A 17 5.47 -5.83 -10.11
N GLY A 18 5.23 -6.86 -10.94
CA GLY A 18 3.87 -7.22 -11.37
C GLY A 18 2.90 -7.49 -10.21
N TRP A 19 3.39 -7.99 -9.06
CA TRP A 19 2.59 -8.16 -7.84
C TRP A 19 2.22 -6.82 -7.17
N GLU A 20 3.13 -5.85 -7.15
CA GLU A 20 2.86 -4.50 -6.63
C GLU A 20 1.83 -3.78 -7.51
N VAL A 21 1.90 -3.98 -8.83
CA VAL A 21 0.90 -3.46 -9.77
C VAL A 21 -0.46 -4.12 -9.56
N SER A 22 -0.52 -5.46 -9.49
CA SER A 22 -1.80 -6.17 -9.34
C SER A 22 -2.49 -5.86 -8.00
N SER A 23 -1.72 -5.79 -6.91
CA SER A 23 -2.24 -5.37 -5.60
C SER A 23 -2.70 -3.90 -5.61
N GLY A 24 -1.98 -3.01 -6.30
CA GLY A 24 -2.43 -1.63 -6.54
C GLY A 24 -3.78 -1.58 -7.26
N VAL A 25 -3.92 -2.30 -8.38
CA VAL A 25 -5.19 -2.37 -9.13
C VAL A 25 -6.34 -2.92 -8.28
N ALA A 26 -6.10 -3.98 -7.51
CA ALA A 26 -7.08 -4.54 -6.61
C ALA A 26 -7.51 -3.53 -5.52
N ALA A 27 -6.56 -2.80 -4.94
CA ALA A 27 -6.85 -1.73 -3.98
C ALA A 27 -7.69 -0.61 -4.61
N GLY A 28 -7.36 -0.18 -5.84
CA GLY A 28 -8.14 0.81 -6.58
C GLY A 28 -9.58 0.35 -6.85
N ALA A 29 -9.77 -0.91 -7.26
CA ALA A 29 -11.10 -1.48 -7.50
C ALA A 29 -11.93 -1.55 -6.21
N LEU A 30 -11.34 -1.94 -5.09
CA LEU A 30 -12.01 -1.98 -3.78
C LEU A 30 -12.40 -0.59 -3.29
N VAL A 31 -11.53 0.41 -3.48
CA VAL A 31 -11.85 1.81 -3.16
C VAL A 31 -13.01 2.31 -4.03
N ALA A 32 -12.96 2.08 -5.35
CA ALA A 32 -14.02 2.48 -6.26
C ALA A 32 -15.37 1.84 -5.89
N LEU A 33 -15.36 0.56 -5.54
CA LEU A 33 -16.56 -0.14 -5.06
C LEU A 33 -17.12 0.55 -3.81
N GLN A 34 -16.26 0.88 -2.84
CA GLN A 34 -16.72 1.54 -1.60
C GLN A 34 -17.35 2.91 -1.83
N PHE A 35 -16.81 3.72 -2.74
CA PHE A 35 -17.42 5.01 -3.10
C PHE A 35 -18.78 4.86 -3.77
N VAL A 36 -19.07 3.71 -4.40
CA VAL A 36 -20.36 3.41 -5.02
C VAL A 36 -21.35 2.84 -4.01
N THR A 37 -20.90 1.99 -3.08
CA THR A 37 -21.79 1.21 -2.20
C THR A 37 -22.01 1.82 -0.83
N ALA A 38 -21.15 2.74 -0.38
CA ALA A 38 -21.18 3.26 0.98
C ALA A 38 -21.04 4.79 1.04
N SER A 39 -21.64 5.37 2.07
CA SER A 39 -21.39 6.75 2.45
C SER A 39 -20.03 6.84 3.15
N VAL A 40 -19.06 7.40 2.46
CA VAL A 40 -17.69 7.58 2.95
C VAL A 40 -17.61 8.72 3.96
N SER A 41 -17.08 8.43 5.14
CA SER A 41 -16.75 9.47 6.10
C SER A 41 -15.36 10.04 5.82
N TRP A 42 -15.33 11.31 5.41
CA TRP A 42 -14.11 12.00 4.98
C TRP A 42 -13.02 12.10 6.05
N PRO A 43 -13.32 12.43 7.33
CA PRO A 43 -12.29 12.52 8.36
C PRO A 43 -11.52 11.22 8.55
N GLU A 44 -12.22 10.09 8.57
CA GLU A 44 -11.69 8.76 8.78
C GLU A 44 -10.90 8.28 7.56
N LEU A 45 -11.39 8.59 6.35
CA LEU A 45 -10.65 8.37 5.11
C LEU A 45 -9.34 9.13 5.11
N VAL A 46 -9.37 10.43 5.44
CA VAL A 46 -8.16 11.26 5.49
C VAL A 46 -7.18 10.73 6.55
N LEU A 47 -7.68 10.33 7.72
CA LEU A 47 -6.86 9.75 8.77
C LEU A 47 -6.14 8.47 8.30
N GLY A 48 -6.87 7.54 7.70
CA GLY A 48 -6.31 6.31 7.16
C GLY A 48 -5.31 6.56 6.04
N PHE A 49 -5.64 7.49 5.14
CA PHE A 49 -4.76 7.91 4.05
C PHE A 49 -3.43 8.47 4.57
N LEU A 50 -3.49 9.40 5.52
CA LEU A 50 -2.29 10.02 6.09
C LEU A 50 -1.46 9.01 6.86
N ALA A 51 -2.09 8.14 7.66
CA ALA A 51 -1.40 7.08 8.38
C ALA A 51 -0.64 6.15 7.42
N ALA A 52 -1.29 5.71 6.34
CA ALA A 52 -0.67 4.86 5.33
C ALA A 52 0.41 5.59 4.53
N ALA A 53 0.19 6.85 4.15
CA ALA A 53 1.18 7.66 3.44
C ALA A 53 2.45 7.83 4.29
N VAL A 54 2.30 8.17 5.57
CA VAL A 54 3.41 8.30 6.51
C VAL A 54 4.14 6.95 6.70
N ALA A 55 3.39 5.85 6.77
CA ALA A 55 3.94 4.50 6.88
C ALA A 55 4.78 4.12 5.65
N LEU A 56 4.24 4.36 4.45
CA LEU A 56 4.84 4.01 3.16
C LEU A 56 6.06 4.87 2.82
N GLY A 57 6.10 6.13 3.28
CA GLY A 57 7.22 7.04 3.01
C GLY A 57 8.13 7.23 4.22
N PRO A 58 7.93 8.30 5.02
CA PRO A 58 8.86 8.67 6.09
C PRO A 58 9.22 7.51 7.01
N VAL A 59 8.23 6.76 7.50
CA VAL A 59 8.48 5.65 8.44
C VAL A 59 9.28 4.53 7.78
N ALA A 60 9.01 4.19 6.52
CA ALA A 60 9.77 3.18 5.78
C ALA A 60 11.26 3.53 5.65
N THR A 61 11.61 4.82 5.64
CA THR A 61 13.02 5.27 5.58
C THR A 61 13.76 5.21 6.93
N THR A 62 13.03 5.09 8.04
CA THR A 62 13.63 5.02 9.40
C THR A 62 14.30 3.68 9.68
N SER A 63 15.18 3.62 10.68
CA SER A 63 15.80 2.37 11.14
C SER A 63 14.76 1.33 11.58
N LEU A 64 13.67 1.79 12.21
CA LEU A 64 12.55 0.92 12.61
C LEU A 64 11.82 0.36 11.39
N GLY A 65 11.47 1.21 10.41
CA GLY A 65 10.81 0.77 9.18
C GLY A 65 11.65 -0.21 8.38
N LYS A 66 12.96 0.05 8.26
CA LYS A 66 13.92 -0.88 7.62
C LYS A 66 13.97 -2.22 8.34
N ARG A 67 14.05 -2.22 9.67
CA ARG A 67 14.08 -3.45 10.49
C ARG A 67 12.79 -4.27 10.37
N ILE A 68 11.64 -3.60 10.39
CA ILE A 68 10.33 -4.26 10.18
C ILE A 68 10.27 -4.86 8.78
N GLY A 69 10.70 -4.11 7.77
CA GLY A 69 10.75 -4.57 6.38
C GLY A 69 11.71 -5.75 6.19
N GLU A 70 12.87 -5.73 6.82
CA GLU A 70 13.84 -6.84 6.82
C GLU A 70 13.26 -8.08 7.47
N TRP A 71 12.72 -7.96 8.69
CA TRP A 71 12.05 -9.06 9.38
C TRP A 71 10.90 -9.64 8.55
N PHE A 72 10.03 -8.79 7.99
CA PHE A 72 8.92 -9.25 7.16
C PHE A 72 9.40 -9.94 5.87
N ARG A 73 10.57 -9.54 5.35
CA ARG A 73 11.18 -10.23 4.21
C ARG A 73 11.74 -11.59 4.62
N GLU A 74 12.37 -11.66 5.80
CA GLU A 74 13.07 -12.83 6.35
C GLU A 74 12.14 -13.98 6.72
N ILE A 75 10.94 -13.70 7.26
CA ILE A 75 9.97 -14.74 7.65
C ILE A 75 9.40 -15.58 6.48
N GLY A 76 9.76 -15.23 5.23
CA GLY A 76 9.36 -15.96 4.03
C GLY A 76 7.86 -15.88 3.73
N VAL A 77 7.43 -16.56 2.66
CA VAL A 77 6.02 -16.51 2.19
C VAL A 77 5.04 -17.02 3.26
N GLY A 78 5.38 -18.13 3.92
CA GLY A 78 4.55 -18.71 4.98
C GLY A 78 4.39 -17.79 6.19
N GLY A 79 5.48 -17.17 6.65
CA GLY A 79 5.42 -16.20 7.74
C GLY A 79 4.59 -14.96 7.38
N ARG A 80 4.74 -14.45 6.15
CA ARG A 80 3.93 -13.31 5.67
C ARG A 80 2.45 -13.66 5.63
N ALA A 81 2.09 -14.85 5.15
CA ALA A 81 0.71 -15.32 5.15
C ALA A 81 0.13 -15.36 6.58
N THR A 82 0.89 -15.89 7.55
CA THR A 82 0.49 -15.90 8.97
C THR A 82 0.28 -14.48 9.52
N VAL A 83 1.17 -13.54 9.21
CA VAL A 83 1.01 -12.13 9.63
C VAL A 83 -0.27 -11.52 9.03
N PHE A 84 -0.55 -11.78 7.75
CA PHE A 84 -1.80 -11.32 7.12
C PHE A 84 -3.05 -11.95 7.77
N VAL A 85 -3.02 -13.24 8.06
CA VAL A 85 -4.12 -13.94 8.75
C VAL A 85 -4.35 -13.35 10.15
N LEU A 86 -3.28 -13.16 10.92
CA LEU A 86 -3.37 -12.56 12.25
C LEU A 86 -3.90 -11.13 12.20
N PHE A 87 -3.43 -10.34 11.24
CA PHE A 87 -3.94 -8.99 11.00
C PHE A 87 -5.44 -9.02 10.66
N ALA A 88 -5.87 -9.89 9.75
CA ALA A 88 -7.28 -10.05 9.40
C ALA A 88 -8.14 -10.45 10.61
N VAL A 89 -7.65 -11.37 11.44
CA VAL A 89 -8.33 -11.77 12.68
C VAL A 89 -8.48 -10.57 13.62
N VAL A 90 -7.43 -9.78 13.81
CA VAL A 90 -7.50 -8.56 14.65
C VAL A 90 -8.53 -7.58 14.08
N VAL A 91 -8.52 -7.31 12.77
CA VAL A 91 -9.49 -6.41 12.14
C VAL A 91 -10.92 -6.90 12.32
N VAL A 92 -11.18 -8.20 12.11
CA VAL A 92 -12.49 -8.81 12.34
C VAL A 92 -12.91 -8.65 13.80
N LEU A 93 -12.02 -8.94 14.76
CA LEU A 93 -12.31 -8.80 16.18
C LEU A 93 -12.61 -7.34 16.56
N LEU A 94 -11.90 -6.36 15.98
CA LEU A 94 -12.17 -4.95 16.19
C LEU A 94 -13.53 -4.54 15.58
N GLY A 95 -13.89 -5.05 14.41
CA GLY A 95 -15.19 -4.80 13.78
C GLY A 95 -16.36 -5.45 14.52
N LEU A 96 -16.13 -6.58 15.18
CA LEU A 96 -17.11 -7.21 16.07
C LEU A 96 -17.20 -6.52 17.44
N SER A 97 -16.23 -5.69 17.79
CA SER A 97 -16.23 -4.97 19.06
C SER A 97 -17.26 -3.83 19.04
N LYS A 98 -18.01 -3.65 20.12
CA LYS A 98 -18.88 -2.47 20.31
C LYS A 98 -18.09 -1.19 20.62
N THR A 99 -16.80 -1.32 20.88
CA THR A 99 -15.93 -0.24 21.33
C THR A 99 -15.53 0.68 20.17
N ILE A 100 -15.40 0.13 18.96
CA ILE A 100 -14.96 0.89 17.79
C ILE A 100 -16.14 1.01 16.80
N PRO A 101 -16.64 2.22 16.55
CA PRO A 101 -17.62 2.46 15.50
C PRO A 101 -17.16 1.87 14.16
N PRO A 102 -17.97 1.04 13.47
CA PRO A 102 -17.59 0.44 12.18
C PRO A 102 -17.20 1.48 11.12
N VAL A 103 -17.82 2.67 11.16
CA VAL A 103 -17.49 3.80 10.29
C VAL A 103 -16.02 4.25 10.40
N LEU A 104 -15.38 4.08 11.57
CA LEU A 104 -13.97 4.36 11.76
C LEU A 104 -13.10 3.34 11.04
N LEU A 105 -13.41 2.05 11.18
CA LEU A 105 -12.65 0.99 10.52
C LEU A 105 -12.77 1.09 9.00
N ASP A 106 -13.98 1.28 8.48
CA ASP A 106 -14.23 1.36 7.03
C ASP A 106 -13.54 2.58 6.41
N GLY A 107 -13.65 3.74 7.04
CA GLY A 107 -13.02 4.97 6.56
C GLY A 107 -11.49 4.87 6.59
N VAL A 108 -10.92 4.44 7.71
CA VAL A 108 -9.45 4.29 7.85
C VAL A 108 -8.90 3.26 6.86
N PHE A 109 -9.58 2.13 6.71
CA PHE A 109 -9.15 1.08 5.78
C PHE A 109 -9.21 1.55 4.32
N THR A 110 -10.32 2.20 3.93
CA THR A 110 -10.49 2.78 2.59
C THR A 110 -9.44 3.85 2.30
N GLY A 111 -9.16 4.73 3.28
CA GLY A 111 -8.10 5.73 3.19
C GLY A 111 -6.71 5.10 2.98
N GLY A 112 -6.41 4.03 3.73
CA GLY A 112 -5.16 3.30 3.59
C GLY A 112 -5.01 2.61 2.23
N LEU A 113 -6.07 1.98 1.72
CA LEU A 113 -6.09 1.40 0.37
C LEU A 113 -5.90 2.46 -0.71
N LEU A 114 -6.54 3.62 -0.57
CA LEU A 114 -6.38 4.73 -1.50
C LEU A 114 -4.94 5.24 -1.51
N ALA A 115 -4.30 5.37 -0.35
CA ALA A 115 -2.88 5.73 -0.26
C ALA A 115 -1.99 4.70 -0.94
N GLY A 116 -2.24 3.41 -0.73
CA GLY A 116 -1.52 2.32 -1.40
C GLY A 116 -1.68 2.36 -2.91
N PHE A 117 -2.91 2.51 -3.41
CA PHE A 117 -3.18 2.64 -4.84
C PHE A 117 -2.44 3.84 -5.46
N LEU A 118 -2.59 5.03 -4.86
CA LEU A 118 -1.93 6.24 -5.37
C LEU A 118 -0.40 6.14 -5.29
N TYR A 119 0.12 5.48 -4.26
CA TYR A 119 1.55 5.19 -4.16
C TYR A 119 2.01 4.30 -5.32
N THR A 120 1.29 3.22 -5.65
CA THR A 120 1.63 2.35 -6.79
C THR A 120 1.56 3.12 -8.12
N VAL A 121 0.52 3.93 -8.32
CA VAL A 121 0.37 4.77 -9.53
C VAL A 121 1.54 5.74 -9.65
N ALA A 122 1.91 6.41 -8.56
CA ALA A 122 3.02 7.35 -8.55
C ALA A 122 4.37 6.65 -8.76
N HIS A 123 4.57 5.45 -8.18
CA HIS A 123 5.77 4.65 -8.39
C HIS A 123 5.89 4.19 -9.84
N LEU A 124 4.78 3.79 -10.47
CA LEU A 124 4.73 3.42 -11.88
C LEU A 124 5.03 4.61 -12.79
N ALA A 125 4.38 5.76 -12.53
CA ALA A 125 4.61 6.99 -13.29
C ALA A 125 6.06 7.50 -13.16
N TRP A 126 6.69 7.27 -12.02
CA TRP A 126 8.08 7.65 -11.78
C TRP A 126 9.09 6.67 -12.39
N ALA A 127 8.87 5.36 -12.24
CA ALA A 127 9.76 4.34 -12.76
C ALA A 127 9.70 4.22 -14.28
N GLY A 128 8.53 4.50 -14.89
CA GLY A 128 8.32 4.41 -16.34
C GLY A 128 8.29 2.97 -16.89
N GLU A 129 8.64 1.97 -16.08
CA GLU A 129 8.78 0.56 -16.46
C GLU A 129 8.25 -0.34 -15.34
N VAL A 130 7.87 -1.58 -15.69
CA VAL A 130 7.44 -2.62 -14.74
C VAL A 130 8.44 -3.76 -14.80
N SER A 131 8.99 -4.13 -13.65
CA SER A 131 9.92 -5.26 -13.53
C SER A 131 9.25 -6.55 -13.97
N GLY A 132 9.77 -7.16 -15.05
CA GLY A 132 9.29 -8.44 -15.58
C GLY A 132 8.27 -8.32 -16.72
N TRP A 133 7.97 -7.12 -17.20
CA TRP A 133 7.27 -6.91 -18.47
C TRP A 133 8.32 -6.50 -19.51
N THR A 134 8.77 -7.44 -20.34
CA THR A 134 9.43 -7.08 -21.60
C THR A 134 8.37 -6.55 -22.55
N THR A 135 8.57 -5.33 -23.05
CA THR A 135 7.92 -4.90 -24.28
C THR A 135 8.52 -5.76 -25.40
N ASP A 136 7.88 -6.90 -25.68
CA ASP A 136 8.17 -7.70 -26.86
C ASP A 136 7.81 -6.85 -28.08
N GLY A 137 8.78 -6.10 -28.60
CA GLY A 137 8.57 -5.17 -29.70
C GLY A 137 9.84 -4.73 -30.41
N GLU A 138 10.99 -5.34 -30.11
CA GLU A 138 12.23 -5.11 -30.84
C GLU A 138 12.70 -6.42 -31.47
N THR A 139 11.82 -7.02 -32.29
CA THR A 139 12.28 -7.89 -33.37
C THR A 139 12.95 -7.00 -34.40
N THR A 140 14.27 -6.89 -34.26
CA THR A 140 15.22 -6.41 -35.26
C THR A 140 14.94 -6.99 -36.65
N ASP A 141 15.07 -6.13 -37.66
CA ASP A 141 15.15 -6.42 -39.10
C ASP A 141 15.96 -7.67 -39.46
#